data_AF-A0A1I4BA10-F1
#
_entry.id   AF-A0A1I4BA10-F1
#
_cell.length_a   1.000
_cell.length_b   1.000
_cell.length_c   1.000
_cell.angle_alpha   90.00
_cell.angle_beta   90.00
_cell.angle_gamma   90.00
#
_symmetry.space_group_name_H-M   'P 1'
#
loop_
_entity.id
_entity.type
_entity.pdbx_description
1 polymer ?
#
loop_
_entity_poly.entity_id
_entity_poly.type
_entity_poly.pdbx_seq_one_letter_code
_entity_poly.pdbx_strand_id
1 'polypeptide(L)'
;MFSVLALIMVSTAGCKNGSIGSIKDEVWNTSETYTPPESSTSGSSTSDVSANNSWAQMIQDSLNWYDTIDEAMMDKSLLDDKDKYSDYSELLENKILEITYGNTEEIFFKVPLSKNYNKPVVCALSINKDGDKCSNPYGQGYAIFKPAADYDYDVLDSAVENLMKEYYLYDLIGQNRGGEHLWYGGWENEDEVKRIRIAGNPVTKIIPVKFDDGITRYFWYYDKTNLSEPFSKFNFSSYTYRELEEALQLTIADE
;
A
#
# COMPACT_ATOMS: atom_id res chain seq x y z
N MET A 1 8.61 -3.88 24.23
CA MET A 1 7.49 -3.22 23.53
C MET A 1 7.98 -1.87 23.07
N PHE A 2 8.57 -1.80 21.88
CA PHE A 2 9.09 -0.57 21.32
C PHE A 2 8.00 0.04 20.45
N SER A 3 7.28 1.02 20.99
CA SER A 3 6.48 1.95 20.20
C SER A 3 7.43 2.86 19.45
N VAL A 4 7.55 2.68 18.14
CA VAL A 4 8.01 3.74 17.24
C VAL A 4 6.81 4.11 16.39
N LEU A 5 6.12 5.17 16.82
CA LEU A 5 5.16 5.91 16.01
C LEU A 5 5.89 6.36 14.73
N ALA A 6 5.59 5.76 13.59
CA ALA A 6 5.51 6.52 12.35
C ALA A 6 4.08 7.07 12.25
N LEU A 7 3.78 8.06 13.08
CA LEU A 7 2.62 8.92 12.87
C LEU A 7 2.94 9.73 11.60
N ILE A 8 2.61 9.19 10.43
CA ILE A 8 2.64 9.99 9.20
C ILE A 8 1.46 10.96 9.32
N MET A 9 1.79 12.13 9.87
CA MET A 9 1.05 13.33 9.55
C MET A 9 1.07 13.49 8.03
N VAL A 10 -0.05 13.18 7.39
CA VAL A 10 -0.42 13.87 6.16
C VAL A 10 -0.73 15.32 6.56
N SER A 11 0.30 16.14 6.72
CA SER A 11 0.19 17.60 6.80
C SER A 11 1.61 18.17 6.74
N THR A 12 1.97 19.07 5.82
CA THR A 12 1.18 20.17 5.27
C THR A 12 1.35 20.24 3.76
N ALA A 13 0.25 20.19 3.01
CA ALA A 13 0.19 20.97 1.77
C ALA A 13 0.64 22.39 2.14
N GLY A 14 1.67 22.90 1.48
CA GLY A 14 2.09 24.27 1.66
C GLY A 14 0.87 25.18 1.56
N CYS A 15 0.68 26.06 2.55
CA CYS A 15 -0.43 27.01 2.57
C CYS A 15 -0.57 27.67 1.18
N LYS A 16 -1.66 27.36 0.45
CA LYS A 16 -1.96 27.99 -0.83
C LYS A 16 -2.28 29.47 -0.59
N ASN A 17 -1.29 30.32 -0.81
CA ASN A 17 -1.52 31.62 -1.43
C ASN A 17 -1.36 31.42 -2.94
N GLY A 18 -2.48 31.14 -3.61
CA GLY A 18 -2.64 31.33 -5.06
C GLY A 18 -1.72 30.51 -5.97
N SER A 19 -2.16 29.32 -6.36
CA SER A 19 -1.79 28.74 -7.65
C SER A 19 -2.88 27.76 -8.10
N ILE A 20 -3.45 28.07 -9.28
CA ILE A 20 -4.33 27.21 -10.07
C ILE A 20 -3.37 26.32 -10.88
N GLY A 21 -2.99 25.17 -10.35
CA GLY A 21 -2.02 24.26 -10.97
C GLY A 21 -2.28 22.83 -10.54
N SER A 22 -2.08 21.89 -11.46
CA SER A 22 -2.24 20.45 -11.22
C SER A 22 -1.34 19.99 -10.07
N ILE A 23 -1.89 19.15 -9.19
CA ILE A 23 -1.16 18.55 -8.05
C ILE A 23 0.05 17.73 -8.50
N LYS A 24 0.07 17.32 -9.78
CA LYS A 24 1.15 16.54 -10.40
C LYS A 24 2.52 17.19 -10.32
N ASP A 25 2.55 18.53 -10.29
CA ASP A 25 3.77 19.33 -10.27
C ASP A 25 4.05 19.94 -8.89
N GLU A 26 3.19 19.67 -7.89
CA GLU A 26 3.44 20.10 -6.51
C GLU A 26 4.58 19.28 -5.91
N VAL A 27 5.52 19.95 -5.23
CA VAL A 27 6.65 19.29 -4.56
C VAL A 27 6.23 18.83 -3.17
N TRP A 28 6.20 17.52 -3.00
CA TRP A 28 5.95 16.81 -1.76
C TRP A 28 7.27 16.51 -1.08
N ASN A 29 7.32 16.72 0.24
CA ASN A 29 8.50 16.41 1.05
C ASN A 29 8.10 15.39 2.13
N THR A 30 8.86 14.30 2.27
CA THR A 30 8.78 13.47 3.48
C THR A 30 9.73 14.02 4.53
N SER A 31 9.31 14.00 5.80
CA SER A 31 10.17 14.41 6.93
C SER A 31 11.39 13.51 7.16
N GLU A 32 11.53 12.44 6.38
CA GLU A 32 12.64 11.49 6.45
C GLU A 32 13.44 11.53 5.14
N THR A 33 14.74 11.81 5.26
CA THR A 33 15.72 11.64 4.17
C THR A 33 16.03 10.16 4.01
N TYR A 34 15.43 9.53 3.02
CA TYR A 34 15.90 8.24 2.51
C TYR A 34 16.90 8.48 1.38
N THR A 35 18.16 8.11 1.60
CA THR A 35 19.19 8.13 0.55
C THR A 35 19.32 6.71 0.00
N PRO A 36 18.98 6.45 -1.28
CA PRO A 36 19.23 5.16 -1.89
C PRO A 36 20.73 4.85 -1.91
N PRO A 37 21.17 3.59 -1.80
CA PRO A 37 22.58 3.24 -1.92
C PRO A 37 23.07 3.58 -3.35
N GLU A 38 24.12 4.41 -3.45
CA GLU A 38 24.73 4.77 -4.74
C GLU A 38 25.30 3.53 -5.45
N SER A 39 24.95 3.37 -6.73
CA SER A 39 25.57 2.39 -7.61
C SER A 39 27.03 2.77 -7.86
N SER A 40 27.97 2.12 -7.18
CA SER A 40 29.40 2.26 -7.46
C SER A 40 29.98 0.98 -8.06
N THR A 41 30.53 1.15 -9.26
CA THR A 41 31.28 0.17 -10.02
C THR A 41 32.57 -0.22 -9.28
N SER A 42 32.82 -1.53 -9.19
CA SER A 42 34.09 -2.22 -8.89
C SER A 42 34.83 -1.83 -7.59
N GLY A 43 34.73 -2.70 -6.59
CA GLY A 43 35.65 -2.71 -5.45
C GLY A 43 35.13 -3.57 -4.30
N SER A 44 35.69 -4.77 -4.15
CA SER A 44 35.39 -5.69 -3.06
C SER A 44 35.60 -5.05 -1.68
N SER A 45 34.52 -4.72 -1.00
CA SER A 45 34.42 -4.66 0.46
C SER A 45 32.95 -4.65 0.85
N THR A 46 32.54 -5.74 1.52
CA THR A 46 31.27 -5.91 2.24
C THR A 46 30.87 -4.60 2.93
N SER A 47 29.86 -3.94 2.39
CA SER A 47 29.25 -2.74 2.97
C SER A 47 27.81 -3.07 3.34
N ASP A 48 27.53 -2.84 4.63
CA ASP A 48 26.37 -3.30 5.37
C ASP A 48 25.02 -2.79 4.86
N VAL A 49 24.20 -3.74 4.41
CA VAL A 49 22.74 -3.64 4.26
C VAL A 49 22.08 -4.05 5.59
N SER A 50 22.49 -3.49 6.73
CA SER A 50 22.22 -4.10 8.05
C SER A 50 21.07 -3.50 8.87
N ALA A 51 20.46 -2.39 8.47
CA ALA A 51 19.32 -1.82 9.22
C ALA A 51 17.96 -2.43 8.81
N ASN A 52 17.68 -2.53 7.51
CA ASN A 52 16.37 -2.96 6.98
C ASN A 52 16.11 -4.47 7.12
N ASN A 53 17.15 -5.29 7.29
CA ASN A 53 17.01 -6.73 7.53
C ASN A 53 16.60 -7.04 8.99
N SER A 54 16.70 -6.09 9.93
CA SER A 54 16.42 -6.38 11.35
C SER A 54 14.93 -6.51 11.66
N TRP A 55 14.09 -5.60 11.16
CA TRP A 55 12.65 -5.59 11.46
C TRP A 55 11.88 -6.72 10.78
N ALA A 56 12.18 -6.98 9.51
CA ALA A 56 11.54 -8.07 8.78
C ALA A 56 11.90 -9.44 9.38
N GLN A 57 13.16 -9.63 9.75
CA GLN A 57 13.58 -10.84 10.46
C GLN A 57 12.88 -10.95 11.82
N MET A 58 12.74 -9.85 12.57
CA MET A 58 12.00 -9.85 13.83
C MET A 58 10.51 -10.22 13.65
N ILE A 59 9.86 -9.76 12.59
CA ILE A 59 8.49 -10.17 12.26
C ILE A 59 8.46 -11.66 11.97
N GLN A 60 9.32 -12.16 11.08
CA GLN A 60 9.39 -13.58 10.72
C GLN A 60 9.64 -14.48 11.94
N ASP A 61 10.55 -14.07 12.84
CA ASP A 61 10.89 -14.80 14.06
C ASP A 61 9.76 -14.79 15.10
N SER A 62 8.81 -13.86 14.97
CA SER A 62 7.68 -13.69 15.91
C SER A 62 6.36 -14.26 15.39
N LEU A 63 6.34 -14.85 14.18
CA LEU A 63 5.14 -15.45 13.60
C LEU A 63 4.68 -16.67 14.41
N ASN A 64 3.40 -16.69 14.75
CA ASN A 64 2.71 -17.87 15.25
C ASN A 64 2.05 -18.60 14.09
N TRP A 65 2.13 -19.93 14.06
CA TRP A 65 1.65 -20.75 12.94
C TRP A 65 0.44 -21.60 13.35
N TYR A 66 -0.56 -21.62 12.47
CA TYR A 66 -1.87 -22.23 12.65
C TYR A 66 -2.19 -23.16 11.50
N ASP A 67 -3.10 -24.11 11.75
CA ASP A 67 -3.52 -25.10 10.76
C ASP A 67 -4.60 -24.53 9.81
N THR A 68 -5.30 -23.47 10.21
CA THR A 68 -6.34 -22.83 9.39
C THR A 68 -6.25 -21.30 9.41
N ILE A 69 -6.64 -20.67 8.31
CA ILE A 69 -6.68 -19.20 8.18
C ILE A 69 -7.62 -18.60 9.23
N ASP A 70 -8.75 -19.24 9.50
CA ASP A 70 -9.71 -18.76 10.51
C ASP A 70 -9.08 -18.71 11.90
N GLU A 71 -8.26 -19.69 12.28
CA GLU A 71 -7.51 -19.67 13.55
C GLU A 71 -6.43 -18.59 13.56
N ALA A 72 -5.65 -18.50 12.49
CA ALA A 72 -4.62 -17.48 12.34
C ALA A 72 -5.19 -16.05 12.47
N MET A 73 -6.33 -15.78 11.85
CA MET A 73 -6.99 -14.48 11.85
C MET A 73 -7.50 -14.05 13.24
N MET A 74 -7.65 -15.00 14.17
CA MET A 74 -8.00 -14.68 15.55
C MET A 74 -6.80 -14.18 16.37
N ASP A 75 -5.57 -14.52 15.96
CA ASP A 75 -4.36 -14.01 16.61
C ASP A 75 -3.92 -12.67 16.00
N LYS A 76 -4.04 -11.61 16.79
CA LYS A 76 -3.79 -10.22 16.38
C LYS A 76 -2.53 -9.68 17.04
N SER A 77 -1.69 -10.56 17.59
CA SER A 77 -0.58 -10.22 18.46
C SER A 77 0.54 -9.39 17.80
N LEU A 78 0.69 -9.51 16.48
CA LEU A 78 1.71 -8.78 15.70
C LEU A 78 1.20 -7.49 15.06
N LEU A 79 -0.09 -7.19 15.17
CA LEU A 79 -0.65 -5.91 14.74
C LEU A 79 -0.55 -4.89 15.89
N ASP A 80 -0.28 -3.62 15.57
CA ASP A 80 -0.34 -2.53 16.55
C ASP A 80 -1.77 -2.39 17.10
N ASP A 81 -1.94 -1.87 18.31
CA ASP A 81 -3.25 -1.70 18.95
C ASP A 81 -4.24 -0.90 18.08
N LYS A 82 -3.75 0.04 17.27
CA LYS A 82 -4.53 0.82 16.28
C LYS A 82 -4.89 0.07 15.00
N ASP A 83 -4.11 -0.97 14.71
CA ASP A 83 -4.22 -1.81 13.52
C ASP A 83 -4.94 -3.14 13.83
N LYS A 84 -5.23 -3.38 15.12
CA LYS A 84 -6.03 -4.54 15.52
C LYS A 84 -7.44 -4.38 15.00
N TYR A 85 -7.98 -5.52 14.58
CA TYR A 85 -9.38 -5.72 14.22
C TYR A 85 -10.40 -5.22 15.25
N SER A 86 -10.01 -4.87 16.48
CA SER A 86 -10.88 -4.19 17.46
C SER A 86 -11.34 -2.81 17.00
N ASP A 87 -10.52 -2.07 16.25
CA ASP A 87 -10.88 -0.75 15.73
C ASP A 87 -11.90 -0.85 14.59
N TYR A 88 -11.90 -1.97 13.88
CA TYR A 88 -12.84 -2.28 12.78
C TYR A 88 -13.81 -3.43 13.11
N SER A 89 -13.92 -3.70 14.42
CA SER A 89 -14.55 -4.77 15.22
C SER A 89 -14.99 -6.12 14.66
N GLU A 90 -15.14 -6.39 13.36
CA GLU A 90 -15.44 -7.75 12.82
C GLU A 90 -15.29 -7.77 11.27
N LEU A 91 -14.13 -7.36 10.77
CA LEU A 91 -13.89 -7.22 9.33
C LEU A 91 -14.06 -8.53 8.54
N LEU A 92 -13.95 -9.70 9.17
CA LEU A 92 -14.05 -11.00 8.49
C LEU A 92 -15.34 -11.15 7.67
N GLU A 93 -16.48 -10.64 8.17
CA GLU A 93 -17.76 -10.70 7.47
C GLU A 93 -17.83 -9.77 6.24
N ASN A 94 -16.95 -8.77 6.19
CA ASN A 94 -16.83 -7.81 5.09
C ASN A 94 -15.73 -8.19 4.08
N LYS A 95 -15.32 -9.47 4.04
CA LYS A 95 -14.32 -9.97 3.09
C LYS A 95 -14.79 -9.74 1.67
N ILE A 96 -13.96 -9.05 0.89
CA ILE A 96 -14.22 -8.78 -0.53
C ILE A 96 -13.45 -9.75 -1.44
N LEU A 97 -12.27 -10.19 -0.99
CA LEU A 97 -11.32 -10.94 -1.80
C LEU A 97 -10.26 -11.59 -0.90
N GLU A 98 -9.74 -12.73 -1.32
CA GLU A 98 -8.59 -13.42 -0.76
C GLU A 98 -7.71 -13.86 -1.93
N ILE A 99 -6.42 -13.52 -1.88
CA ILE A 99 -5.46 -13.87 -2.94
C ILE A 99 -4.18 -14.38 -2.32
N THR A 100 -3.73 -15.53 -2.83
CA THR A 100 -2.38 -16.03 -2.58
C THR A 100 -1.45 -15.53 -3.68
N TYR A 101 -0.35 -14.89 -3.27
CA TYR A 101 0.71 -14.44 -4.16
C TYR A 101 2.06 -14.82 -3.54
N GLY A 102 2.79 -15.73 -4.20
CA GLY A 102 3.97 -16.37 -3.62
C GLY A 102 3.60 -17.19 -2.39
N ASN A 103 4.30 -16.94 -1.28
CA ASN A 103 4.02 -17.52 0.04
C ASN A 103 3.17 -16.58 0.92
N THR A 104 2.59 -15.51 0.36
CA THR A 104 1.77 -14.56 1.10
C THR A 104 0.31 -14.72 0.68
N GLU A 105 -0.58 -14.70 1.65
CA GLU A 105 -2.01 -14.59 1.44
C GLU A 105 -2.47 -13.21 1.90
N GLU A 106 -3.05 -12.45 0.96
CA GLU A 106 -3.61 -11.12 1.20
C GLU A 106 -5.13 -11.25 1.28
N ILE A 107 -5.68 -10.87 2.42
CA ILE A 107 -7.12 -10.90 2.67
C ILE A 107 -7.63 -9.48 2.72
N PHE A 108 -8.57 -9.16 1.83
CA PHE A 108 -9.11 -7.82 1.67
C PHE A 108 -10.51 -7.70 2.26
N PHE A 109 -10.75 -6.62 3.00
CA PHE A 109 -12.01 -6.35 3.66
C PHE A 109 -12.50 -4.93 3.39
N LYS A 110 -13.80 -4.77 3.15
CA LYS A 110 -14.43 -3.45 3.15
C LYS A 110 -14.47 -2.93 4.60
N VAL A 111 -13.98 -1.71 4.83
CA VAL A 111 -14.14 -1.06 6.14
C VAL A 111 -15.44 -0.25 6.16
N PRO A 112 -16.36 -0.49 7.11
CA PRO A 112 -17.57 0.32 7.25
C PRO A 112 -17.25 1.81 7.47
N LEU A 113 -17.97 2.70 6.80
CA LEU A 113 -17.71 4.14 6.84
C LEU A 113 -17.78 4.72 8.27
N SER A 114 -18.70 4.18 9.08
CA SER A 114 -18.88 4.55 10.49
C SER A 114 -17.66 4.27 11.37
N LYS A 115 -16.72 3.44 10.91
CA LYS A 115 -15.50 3.05 11.63
C LYS A 115 -14.25 3.78 11.17
N ASN A 116 -14.29 4.53 10.06
CA ASN A 116 -13.11 5.18 9.49
C ASN A 116 -13.36 6.65 9.13
N TYR A 117 -13.90 7.45 10.05
CA TYR A 117 -14.13 8.89 9.82
C TYR A 117 -14.90 9.20 8.51
N ASN A 118 -15.82 8.32 8.10
CA ASN A 118 -16.55 8.35 6.82
C ASN A 118 -15.67 8.28 5.56
N LYS A 119 -14.44 7.81 5.66
CA LYS A 119 -13.55 7.58 4.52
C LYS A 119 -13.73 6.17 3.98
N PRO A 120 -14.14 6.00 2.71
CA PRO A 120 -14.23 4.70 2.07
C PRO A 120 -12.82 4.12 1.91
N VAL A 121 -12.59 2.95 2.50
CA VAL A 121 -11.32 2.22 2.38
C VAL A 121 -11.57 0.72 2.30
N VAL A 122 -10.65 0.04 1.61
CA VAL A 122 -10.49 -1.41 1.68
C VAL A 122 -9.21 -1.69 2.45
N CYS A 123 -9.32 -2.47 3.50
CA CYS A 123 -8.20 -2.95 4.30
C CYS A 123 -7.62 -4.22 3.65
N ALA A 124 -6.30 -4.36 3.64
CA ALA A 124 -5.59 -5.59 3.27
C ALA A 124 -4.86 -6.12 4.51
N LEU A 125 -4.87 -7.44 4.70
CA LEU A 125 -4.17 -8.11 5.79
C LEU A 125 -3.32 -9.24 5.22
N SER A 126 -2.08 -9.31 5.68
CA SER A 126 -1.09 -10.24 5.13
C SER A 126 -0.77 -11.36 6.10
N ILE A 127 -0.75 -12.57 5.55
CA ILE A 127 -0.46 -13.81 6.24
C ILE A 127 0.58 -14.57 5.42
N ASN A 128 1.55 -15.20 6.07
CA ASN A 128 2.49 -16.09 5.40
C ASN A 128 1.93 -17.52 5.36
N LYS A 129 2.26 -18.24 4.29
CA LYS A 129 1.95 -19.65 4.06
C LYS A 129 3.26 -20.44 4.07
N ASP A 130 3.27 -21.54 4.80
CA ASP A 130 4.35 -22.53 4.78
C ASP A 130 3.73 -23.94 4.76
N GLY A 131 3.73 -24.55 3.57
CA GLY A 131 2.97 -25.77 3.30
C GLY A 131 1.48 -25.57 3.59
N ASP A 132 0.93 -26.40 4.47
CA ASP A 132 -0.47 -26.36 4.88
C ASP A 132 -0.74 -25.38 6.03
N LYS A 133 0.30 -24.73 6.58
CA LYS A 133 0.18 -23.80 7.70
C LYS A 133 0.09 -22.35 7.25
N CYS A 134 -0.50 -21.55 8.11
CA CYS A 134 -0.60 -20.10 7.93
C CYS A 134 -0.15 -19.36 9.19
N SER A 135 0.52 -18.23 9.02
CA SER A 135 0.91 -17.39 10.14
C SER A 135 -0.28 -16.58 10.66
N ASN A 136 -0.19 -16.04 11.87
CA ASN A 136 -1.03 -14.91 12.23
C ASN A 136 -0.77 -13.68 11.30
N PRO A 137 -1.74 -12.78 11.14
CA PRO A 137 -1.58 -11.53 10.43
C PRO A 137 -0.44 -10.67 10.99
N TYR A 138 0.44 -10.21 10.10
CA TYR A 138 1.61 -9.42 10.48
C TYR A 138 1.67 -8.05 9.79
N GLY A 139 0.87 -7.83 8.74
CA GLY A 139 0.80 -6.57 8.00
C GLY A 139 -0.62 -6.13 7.75
N GLN A 140 -0.86 -4.81 7.81
CA GLN A 140 -2.16 -4.20 7.52
C GLN A 140 -2.02 -2.94 6.66
N GLY A 141 -2.67 -2.96 5.49
CA GLY A 141 -2.61 -1.91 4.50
C GLY A 141 -3.99 -1.44 4.09
N TYR A 142 -4.06 -0.34 3.33
CA TYR A 142 -5.36 0.21 2.96
C TYR A 142 -5.34 0.85 1.58
N ALA A 143 -6.22 0.37 0.69
CA ALA A 143 -6.64 1.07 -0.50
C ALA A 143 -7.61 2.19 -0.11
N ILE A 144 -7.22 3.43 -0.35
CA ILE A 144 -8.03 4.60 -0.04
C ILE A 144 -8.74 5.06 -1.30
N PHE A 145 -10.05 5.25 -1.18
CA PHE A 145 -10.85 5.88 -2.23
C PHE A 145 -11.02 7.35 -1.89
N LYS A 146 -10.34 8.23 -2.62
CA LYS A 146 -10.56 9.67 -2.47
C LYS A 146 -11.77 10.09 -3.31
N PRO A 147 -12.66 10.95 -2.77
CA PRO A 147 -13.75 11.51 -3.56
C PRO A 147 -13.18 12.35 -4.70
N ALA A 148 -13.70 12.19 -5.91
CA ALA A 148 -13.31 13.03 -7.06
C ALA A 148 -13.68 14.52 -6.85
N ALA A 149 -14.54 14.82 -5.89
CA ALA A 149 -15.12 16.14 -5.68
C ALA A 149 -14.21 17.15 -4.95
N ASP A 150 -13.09 16.71 -4.36
CA ASP A 150 -12.33 17.57 -3.45
C ASP A 150 -11.23 18.42 -4.12
N TYR A 151 -10.56 18.01 -5.21
CA TYR A 151 -9.43 18.75 -5.83
C TYR A 151 -9.12 18.32 -7.29
N ASP A 152 -8.17 18.97 -7.97
CA ASP A 152 -7.59 18.67 -9.31
C ASP A 152 -6.87 17.30 -9.41
N TYR A 153 -7.46 16.25 -8.80
CA TYR A 153 -6.92 14.90 -8.66
C TYR A 153 -7.51 13.99 -9.74
N ASP A 154 -6.66 13.28 -10.47
CA ASP A 154 -7.11 12.24 -11.40
C ASP A 154 -6.83 10.82 -10.89
N VAL A 155 -7.26 9.83 -11.66
CA VAL A 155 -7.09 8.41 -11.32
C VAL A 155 -5.62 8.01 -11.23
N LEU A 156 -4.71 8.67 -11.96
CA LEU A 156 -3.27 8.38 -11.87
C LEU A 156 -2.67 8.95 -10.59
N ASP A 157 -3.08 10.15 -10.17
CA ASP A 157 -2.68 10.70 -8.87
C ASP A 157 -3.11 9.77 -7.72
N SER A 158 -4.32 9.21 -7.83
CA SER A 158 -4.81 8.20 -6.88
C SER A 158 -4.02 6.89 -6.93
N ALA A 159 -3.63 6.44 -8.12
CA ALA A 159 -2.79 5.27 -8.27
C ALA A 159 -1.41 5.49 -7.64
N VAL A 160 -0.77 6.63 -7.93
CA VAL A 160 0.54 7.00 -7.34
C VAL A 160 0.48 6.96 -5.83
N GLU A 161 -0.49 7.61 -5.20
CA GLU A 161 -0.57 7.67 -3.74
C GLU A 161 -0.78 6.30 -3.10
N ASN A 162 -1.65 5.46 -3.67
CA ASN A 162 -1.87 4.11 -3.16
C ASN A 162 -0.60 3.25 -3.32
N LEU A 163 0.05 3.27 -4.50
CA LEU A 163 1.28 2.51 -4.75
C LEU A 163 2.44 2.98 -3.88
N MET A 164 2.61 4.30 -3.73
CA MET A 164 3.61 4.90 -2.85
C MET A 164 3.43 4.47 -1.40
N LYS A 165 2.19 4.48 -0.91
CA LYS A 165 1.88 4.09 0.46
C LYS A 165 2.27 2.63 0.69
N GLU A 166 1.96 1.75 -0.27
CA GLU A 166 2.39 0.36 -0.20
C GLU A 166 3.92 0.25 -0.17
N TYR A 167 4.62 0.92 -1.09
CA TYR A 167 6.08 0.88 -1.12
C TYR A 167 6.73 1.43 0.17
N TYR A 168 6.29 2.59 0.66
CA TYR A 168 6.87 3.21 1.84
C TYR A 168 6.63 2.40 3.12
N LEU A 169 5.40 1.90 3.32
CA LEU A 169 5.05 1.13 4.50
C LEU A 169 5.68 -0.27 4.49
N TYR A 170 5.70 -0.94 3.35
CA TYR A 170 6.08 -2.36 3.29
C TYR A 170 7.52 -2.60 2.86
N ASP A 171 8.03 -1.84 1.89
CA ASP A 171 9.36 -2.05 1.34
C ASP A 171 10.41 -1.17 2.01
N LEU A 172 10.05 0.08 2.39
CA LEU A 172 11.02 1.05 2.90
C LEU A 172 11.21 0.99 4.42
N ILE A 173 10.11 1.02 5.20
CA ILE A 173 10.16 1.16 6.66
C ILE A 173 9.89 -0.14 7.41
N GLY A 174 8.84 -0.87 7.04
CA GLY A 174 8.12 -1.62 8.07
C GLY A 174 8.34 -3.12 8.07
N GLN A 175 8.28 -3.78 6.92
CA GLN A 175 7.87 -5.19 6.96
C GLN A 175 8.60 -6.13 6.01
N ASN A 176 9.39 -5.61 5.05
CA ASN A 176 10.09 -6.35 3.99
C ASN A 176 9.42 -7.70 3.75
N ARG A 177 8.28 -7.69 3.03
CA ARG A 177 7.46 -8.88 2.70
C ARG A 177 8.25 -9.97 1.93
N GLY A 178 9.57 -9.86 1.83
CA GLY A 178 10.45 -10.94 1.40
C GLY A 178 10.15 -11.35 -0.02
N GLY A 179 9.90 -10.39 -0.90
CA GLY A 179 9.56 -10.68 -2.29
C GLY A 179 8.38 -9.87 -2.80
N GLU A 180 8.10 -10.12 -4.07
CA GLU A 180 6.99 -9.55 -4.83
C GLU A 180 5.68 -9.57 -4.00
N HIS A 181 5.01 -8.43 -3.89
CA HIS A 181 3.73 -8.29 -3.20
C HIS A 181 2.68 -7.70 -4.16
N LEU A 182 1.40 -7.82 -3.77
CA LEU A 182 0.31 -7.23 -4.52
C LEU A 182 0.30 -5.71 -4.34
N TRP A 183 0.26 -5.00 -5.45
CA TRP A 183 0.02 -3.57 -5.49
C TRP A 183 -1.47 -3.32 -5.63
N TYR A 184 -2.04 -2.38 -4.88
CA TYR A 184 -3.48 -2.16 -4.94
C TYR A 184 -3.87 -0.72 -4.66
N GLY A 185 -5.08 -0.37 -5.04
CA GLY A 185 -5.66 0.96 -4.82
C GLY A 185 -7.16 0.97 -5.08
N GLY A 186 -7.74 2.17 -5.06
CA GLY A 186 -9.18 2.33 -5.26
C GLY A 186 -9.53 3.66 -5.90
N TRP A 187 -10.56 3.66 -6.74
CA TRP A 187 -11.10 4.88 -7.38
C TRP A 187 -12.62 4.79 -7.55
N GLU A 188 -13.28 5.92 -7.77
CA GLU A 188 -14.76 5.96 -7.86
C GLU A 188 -15.30 5.68 -9.27
N ASN A 189 -14.50 5.89 -10.32
CA ASN A 189 -14.91 5.71 -11.71
C ASN A 189 -14.34 4.43 -12.33
N GLU A 190 -15.21 3.48 -12.69
CA GLU A 190 -14.79 2.20 -13.28
C GLU A 190 -14.04 2.34 -14.60
N ASP A 191 -14.50 3.24 -15.46
CA ASP A 191 -13.98 3.36 -16.82
C ASP A 191 -12.58 3.99 -16.80
N GLU A 192 -12.31 4.90 -15.86
CA GLU A 192 -10.97 5.40 -15.62
C GLU A 192 -10.04 4.31 -15.08
N VAL A 193 -10.50 3.48 -14.13
CA VAL A 193 -9.69 2.36 -13.60
C VAL A 193 -9.33 1.34 -14.69
N LYS A 194 -10.28 1.00 -15.58
CA LYS A 194 -10.03 0.09 -16.72
C LYS A 194 -8.93 0.60 -17.67
N ARG A 195 -8.75 1.91 -17.74
CA ARG A 195 -7.77 2.55 -18.62
C ARG A 195 -6.41 2.72 -17.99
N ILE A 196 -6.27 2.57 -16.66
CA ILE A 196 -4.96 2.57 -15.99
C ILE A 196 -4.05 1.54 -16.64
N ARG A 197 -2.82 1.96 -16.94
CA ARG A 197 -1.70 1.09 -17.28
C ARG A 197 -0.58 1.35 -16.29
N ILE A 198 0.00 0.28 -15.75
CA ILE A 198 1.15 0.28 -14.84
C ILE A 198 2.26 -0.52 -15.54
N ALA A 199 3.43 0.07 -15.78
CA ALA A 199 4.47 -0.56 -16.61
C ALA A 199 3.92 -1.07 -17.97
N GLY A 200 3.00 -0.31 -18.58
CA GLY A 200 2.32 -0.68 -19.83
C GLY A 200 1.23 -1.76 -19.72
N ASN A 201 1.03 -2.36 -18.54
CA ASN A 201 0.07 -3.43 -18.32
C ASN A 201 -1.24 -2.90 -17.69
N PRO A 202 -2.42 -3.41 -18.07
CA PRO A 202 -3.63 -3.08 -17.32
C PRO A 202 -3.55 -3.65 -15.89
N VAL A 203 -4.28 -3.03 -14.96
CA VAL A 203 -4.51 -3.63 -13.62
C VAL A 203 -4.99 -5.07 -13.75
N THR A 204 -4.65 -5.91 -12.77
CA THR A 204 -4.92 -7.35 -12.85
C THR A 204 -6.40 -7.65 -12.68
N LYS A 205 -7.04 -6.98 -11.71
CA LYS A 205 -8.48 -7.12 -11.48
C LYS A 205 -9.06 -5.83 -10.93
N ILE A 206 -10.34 -5.63 -11.23
CA ILE A 206 -11.16 -4.55 -10.70
C ILE A 206 -12.36 -5.20 -10.00
N ILE A 207 -12.64 -4.78 -8.77
CA ILE A 207 -13.67 -5.33 -7.91
C ILE A 207 -14.58 -4.17 -7.45
N PRO A 208 -15.88 -4.19 -7.80
CA PRO A 208 -16.82 -3.21 -7.29
C PRO A 208 -17.10 -3.47 -5.80
N VAL A 209 -16.95 -2.42 -4.99
CA VAL A 209 -17.17 -2.43 -3.54
C VAL A 209 -18.26 -1.42 -3.22
N LYS A 210 -19.42 -1.92 -2.78
CA LYS A 210 -20.54 -1.08 -2.36
C LYS A 210 -20.42 -0.71 -0.89
N PHE A 211 -20.29 0.58 -0.61
CA PHE A 211 -20.25 1.13 0.74
C PHE A 211 -21.66 1.46 1.24
N ASP A 212 -21.77 1.71 2.55
CA ASP A 212 -23.05 1.86 3.24
C ASP A 212 -23.72 3.21 2.93
N ASP A 213 -22.99 4.13 2.28
CA ASP A 213 -23.52 5.34 1.64
C ASP A 213 -24.26 5.06 0.32
N GLY A 214 -24.29 3.79 -0.13
CA GLY A 214 -24.91 3.36 -1.37
C GLY A 214 -24.03 3.52 -2.61
N ILE A 215 -22.84 4.13 -2.48
CA ILE A 215 -21.92 4.38 -3.58
C ILE A 215 -21.06 3.14 -3.82
N THR A 216 -20.95 2.74 -5.09
CA THR A 216 -20.04 1.67 -5.52
C THR A 216 -18.73 2.31 -5.96
N ARG A 217 -17.63 1.81 -5.40
CA ARG A 217 -16.28 2.24 -5.74
C ARG A 217 -15.46 1.03 -6.20
N TYR A 218 -14.40 1.25 -6.95
CA TYR A 218 -13.71 0.19 -7.68
C TYR A 218 -12.32 -0.05 -7.09
N PHE A 219 -12.21 -1.11 -6.30
CA PHE A 219 -10.94 -1.61 -5.80
C PHE A 219 -10.19 -2.29 -6.95
N TRP A 220 -8.89 -2.09 -7.06
CA TRP A 220 -8.07 -2.79 -8.04
C TRP A 220 -6.78 -3.29 -7.41
N TYR A 221 -6.24 -4.38 -7.97
CA TYR A 221 -4.90 -4.85 -7.65
C TYR A 221 -4.09 -5.18 -8.91
N TYR A 222 -2.78 -5.25 -8.74
CA TYR A 222 -1.78 -5.41 -9.77
C TYR A 222 -0.65 -6.33 -9.29
N ASP A 223 -0.30 -7.31 -10.12
CA ASP A 223 0.65 -8.39 -9.80
C ASP A 223 1.55 -8.77 -11.00
N LYS A 224 1.62 -7.92 -12.03
CA LYS A 224 2.27 -8.29 -13.32
C LYS A 224 3.73 -7.89 -13.43
N THR A 225 4.15 -6.86 -12.69
CA THR A 225 5.54 -6.38 -12.72
C THR A 225 5.90 -5.93 -11.33
N ASN A 226 7.12 -6.28 -10.90
CA ASN A 226 7.65 -5.81 -9.64
C ASN A 226 7.91 -4.29 -9.72
N LEU A 227 7.19 -3.51 -8.90
CA LEU A 227 7.36 -2.06 -8.84
C LEU A 227 8.38 -1.61 -7.78
N SER A 228 8.89 -2.53 -6.94
CA SER A 228 9.87 -2.18 -5.92
C SER A 228 11.17 -1.64 -6.53
N GLU A 229 11.62 -2.18 -7.67
CA GLU A 229 12.81 -1.69 -8.37
C GLU A 229 12.66 -0.23 -8.85
N PRO A 230 11.64 0.15 -9.64
CA PRO A 230 11.47 1.54 -10.04
C PRO A 230 11.28 2.48 -8.85
N PHE A 231 10.57 2.07 -7.80
CA PHE A 231 10.43 2.87 -6.58
C PHE A 231 11.77 3.06 -5.83
N SER A 232 12.63 2.04 -5.76
CA SER A 232 13.94 2.13 -5.09
C SER A 232 14.89 3.16 -5.66
N LYS A 233 14.67 3.55 -6.92
CA LYS A 233 15.48 4.56 -7.62
C LYS A 233 15.03 5.98 -7.32
N PHE A 234 13.95 6.13 -6.55
CA PHE A 234 13.28 7.39 -6.31
C PHE A 234 13.76 8.08 -5.04
N ASN A 235 13.87 9.41 -5.09
CA ASN A 235 14.20 10.21 -3.90
C ASN A 235 12.91 10.65 -3.21
N PHE A 236 12.53 9.94 -2.15
CA PHE A 236 11.30 10.26 -1.41
C PHE A 236 11.40 11.53 -0.55
N SER A 237 12.60 12.07 -0.31
CA SER A 237 12.75 13.31 0.49
C SER A 237 12.11 14.53 -0.17
N SER A 238 12.04 14.56 -1.50
CA SER A 238 11.41 15.62 -2.30
C SER A 238 11.00 15.05 -3.64
N TYR A 239 9.70 15.10 -3.96
CA TYR A 239 9.17 14.51 -5.17
C TYR A 239 7.88 15.16 -5.68
N THR A 240 7.53 14.87 -6.93
CA THR A 240 6.26 15.21 -7.55
C THR A 240 5.53 13.94 -7.98
N TYR A 241 4.20 13.99 -8.16
CA TYR A 241 3.48 12.83 -8.69
C TYR A 241 3.81 12.56 -10.15
N ARG A 242 4.13 13.59 -10.95
CA ARG A 242 4.60 13.41 -12.32
C ARG A 242 5.84 12.51 -12.39
N GLU A 243 6.83 12.75 -11.55
CA GLU A 243 8.06 11.94 -11.55
C GLU A 243 7.77 10.47 -11.17
N LEU A 244 6.79 10.23 -10.29
CA LEU A 244 6.36 8.88 -9.93
C LEU A 244 5.56 8.20 -11.04
N GLU A 245 4.67 8.94 -11.70
CA GLU A 245 3.95 8.44 -12.88
C GLU A 245 4.94 8.00 -13.96
N GLU A 246 5.94 8.83 -14.24
CA GLU A 246 6.99 8.52 -15.23
C GLU A 246 7.83 7.30 -14.80
N ALA A 247 8.25 7.23 -13.54
CA ALA A 247 9.06 6.12 -13.03
C ALA A 247 8.31 4.77 -13.07
N LEU A 248 7.02 4.79 -12.76
CA LEU A 248 6.15 3.61 -12.75
C LEU A 248 5.50 3.34 -14.11
N GLN A 249 5.74 4.21 -15.09
CA GLN A 249 5.08 4.23 -16.40
C GLN A 249 3.55 4.15 -16.26
N LEU A 250 3.01 4.90 -15.30
CA LEU A 250 1.58 5.06 -15.09
C LEU A 250 1.00 5.92 -16.21
N THR A 251 0.06 5.35 -16.94
CA THR A 251 -0.58 6.02 -18.07
C THR A 251 -2.06 5.65 -18.16
N ILE A 252 -2.81 6.44 -18.93
CA ILE A 252 -4.19 6.15 -19.31
C ILE A 252 -4.18 5.67 -20.77
N ALA A 253 -4.71 4.48 -21.02
CA ALA A 253 -4.91 4.00 -22.38
C ALA A 253 -5.98 4.83 -23.09
N ASP A 254 -5.79 5.01 -24.40
CA ASP A 254 -6.84 5.52 -25.28
C ASP A 254 -8.04 4.56 -25.29
N GLU A 255 -9.24 5.12 -25.49
CA GLU A 255 -10.52 4.38 -25.52
C GLU A 255 -10.61 3.36 -26.66
#